data_AF-A0A816CG48-F1
#
_entry.id   AF-A0A816CG48-F1
#
_cell.length_a   1.000
_cell.length_b   1.000
_cell.length_c   1.000
_cell.angle_alpha   90.00
_cell.angle_beta   90.00
_cell.angle_gamma   90.00
#
_symmetry.space_group_name_H-M   'P 1'
#
loop_
_entity.id
_entity.type
_entity.pdbx_description
1 polymer ?
#
loop_
_entity_poly.entity_id
_entity_poly.type
_entity_poly.pdbx_seq_one_letter_code
_entity_poly.pdbx_strand_id
1 'polypeptide(L)'
;MKSNHRIFIGVIDPCNPIIESAETVRDRVLEAAKFIPMKQLGTTDDCGFSPFADDTSTPREVCYEKIKARIQGTKMAEQILNAHY
;
A
#
# COMPACT_ATOMS: atom_id res chain seq x y z
N MET A 1 -16.55 -0.36 -13.05
CA MET A 1 -16.38 0.89 -12.28
C MET A 1 -16.82 2.07 -13.13
N LYS A 2 -17.41 3.10 -12.52
CA LYS A 2 -17.64 4.38 -13.24
C LYS A 2 -16.30 5.14 -13.33
N SER A 3 -16.17 5.99 -14.34
CA SER A 3 -14.94 6.76 -14.62
C SER A 3 -14.54 7.73 -13.49
N ASN A 4 -15.49 8.15 -12.66
CA ASN A 4 -15.28 9.06 -11.54
C ASN A 4 -14.98 8.36 -10.19
N HIS A 5 -14.95 7.03 -10.16
CA HIS A 5 -14.59 6.31 -8.94
C HIS A 5 -13.07 6.36 -8.71
N ARG A 6 -12.65 6.44 -7.46
CA ARG A 6 -11.26 6.21 -7.03
C ARG A 6 -11.23 4.97 -6.15
N ILE A 7 -10.26 4.10 -6.39
CA ILE A 7 -10.09 2.82 -5.71
C ILE A 7 -8.77 2.85 -4.98
N PHE A 8 -8.84 2.64 -3.68
CA PHE A 8 -7.66 2.47 -2.85
C PHE A 8 -7.46 0.98 -2.63
N ILE A 9 -6.30 0.46 -3.05
CA ILE A 9 -5.92 -0.93 -2.84
C ILE A 9 -5.03 -1.05 -1.62
N GLY A 10 -5.35 -2.02 -0.76
CA GLY A 10 -4.54 -2.36 0.39
C GLY A 10 -3.23 -3.02 -0.05
N VAL A 11 -2.11 -2.49 0.42
CA VAL A 11 -0.75 -2.98 0.09
C VAL A 11 0.10 -3.28 1.31
N ILE A 12 -0.47 -3.08 2.49
CA ILE A 12 0.10 -3.38 3.79
C ILE A 12 -0.90 -4.27 4.51
N ASP A 13 -0.40 -5.38 5.04
CA ASP A 13 -1.12 -6.25 5.94
C ASP A 13 -0.90 -5.74 7.38
N PRO A 14 -1.91 -5.12 8.02
CA PRO A 14 -1.80 -4.63 9.38
C PRO A 14 -1.86 -5.76 10.43
N CYS A 15 -2.28 -6.97 10.06
CA CYS A 15 -2.40 -8.12 10.96
C CYS A 15 -1.07 -8.89 11.08
N ASN A 16 -0.17 -8.72 10.11
CA ASN A 16 1.11 -9.41 10.09
C ASN A 16 2.21 -8.55 10.74
N PRO A 17 2.90 -9.02 11.78
CA PRO A 17 3.96 -8.25 12.45
C PRO A 17 5.19 -8.03 11.56
N ILE A 18 5.34 -8.79 10.47
CA ILE A 18 6.44 -8.61 9.51
C ILE A 18 6.20 -7.34 8.71
N ILE A 19 7.18 -6.43 8.73
CA ILE A 19 7.18 -5.20 7.92
C ILE A 19 7.45 -5.56 6.47
N GLU A 20 6.56 -5.15 5.57
CA GLU A 20 6.76 -5.28 4.13
C GLU A 20 7.94 -4.43 3.65
N SER A 21 8.68 -4.92 2.66
CA SER A 21 9.67 -4.08 1.97
C SER A 21 8.98 -3.13 1.00
N ALA A 22 9.67 -2.03 0.67
CA ALA A 22 9.19 -1.09 -0.35
C ALA A 22 9.03 -1.77 -1.73
N GLU A 23 9.88 -2.74 -2.06
CA GLU A 23 9.79 -3.53 -3.30
C GLU A 23 8.55 -4.40 -3.33
N THR A 24 8.21 -5.07 -2.23
CA THR A 24 6.94 -5.84 -2.13
C THR A 24 5.73 -4.93 -2.33
N VAL A 25 5.71 -3.76 -1.68
CA VAL A 25 4.64 -2.77 -1.89
C VAL A 25 4.58 -2.33 -3.35
N ARG A 26 5.73 -1.96 -3.95
CA ARG A 26 5.82 -1.56 -5.36
C ARG A 26 5.21 -2.62 -6.28
N ASP A 27 5.60 -3.87 -6.10
CA ASP A 27 5.15 -4.97 -6.97
C ASP A 27 3.64 -5.19 -6.87
N ARG A 28 3.06 -5.09 -5.66
CA ARG A 28 1.60 -5.11 -5.45
C ARG A 28 0.90 -3.96 -6.17
N VAL A 29 1.47 -2.75 -6.15
CA VAL A 29 0.90 -1.58 -6.87
C VAL A 29 0.97 -1.78 -8.39
N LEU A 30 2.11 -2.27 -8.90
CA LEU A 30 2.28 -2.56 -10.33
C LEU A 30 1.33 -3.68 -10.80
N GLU A 31 1.08 -4.68 -9.95
CA GLU A 31 0.07 -5.70 -10.21
C GLU A 31 -1.33 -5.09 -10.29
N ALA A 32 -1.72 -4.27 -9.32
CA ALA A 32 -3.03 -3.60 -9.32
C ALA A 32 -3.22 -2.69 -10.55
N ALA A 33 -2.16 -2.02 -11.01
CA ALA A 33 -2.19 -1.18 -12.20
C ALA A 33 -2.49 -1.94 -13.51
N LYS A 34 -2.36 -3.27 -13.54
CA LYS A 34 -2.79 -4.10 -14.68
C LYS A 34 -4.32 -4.19 -14.80
N PHE A 35 -5.04 -3.92 -13.70
CA PHE A 35 -6.49 -4.09 -13.62
C PHE A 35 -7.25 -2.79 -13.37
N ILE A 36 -6.63 -1.81 -12.72
CA ILE A 36 -7.24 -0.53 -12.35
C ILE A 36 -6.61 0.59 -13.17
N PRO A 37 -7.40 1.41 -13.90
CA PRO A 37 -6.87 2.56 -14.62
C PRO A 37 -6.09 3.49 -13.69
N MET A 38 -4.90 3.92 -14.13
CA MET A 38 -3.97 4.68 -13.28
C MET A 38 -4.60 5.92 -12.63
N LYS A 39 -5.47 6.64 -13.36
CA LYS A 39 -6.19 7.83 -12.85
C LYS A 39 -7.15 7.52 -11.69
N GLN A 40 -7.54 6.26 -11.53
CA GLN A 40 -8.46 5.77 -10.51
C GLN A 40 -7.76 5.00 -9.38
N LEU A 41 -6.47 4.70 -9.51
CA LEU A 41 -5.71 3.89 -8.56
C LEU A 41 -5.11 4.75 -7.44
N GLY A 42 -5.31 4.32 -6.19
CA GLY A 42 -4.62 4.81 -5.00
C GLY A 42 -4.18 3.65 -4.11
N THR A 43 -3.29 3.91 -3.16
CA THR A 43 -2.77 2.88 -2.24
C THR A 43 -3.20 3.18 -0.80
N THR A 44 -3.46 2.14 -0.02
CA THR A 44 -3.84 2.20 1.40
C THR A 44 -3.34 0.95 2.13
N ASP A 45 -3.64 0.83 3.41
CA ASP A 45 -3.50 -0.40 4.19
C ASP A 45 -4.78 -1.24 4.05
N ASP A 46 -4.69 -2.56 4.24
CA ASP A 46 -5.86 -3.46 4.14
C ASP A 46 -6.97 -3.10 5.16
N CYS A 47 -6.57 -2.60 6.33
CA CYS A 47 -7.44 -2.10 7.38
C CYS A 47 -6.68 -1.06 8.24
N GLY A 48 -7.35 -0.48 9.24
CA GLY A 48 -6.70 0.41 10.21
C GLY A 48 -5.84 -0.34 11.24
N PHE A 49 -4.84 0.35 11.78
CA PHE A 49 -3.95 -0.19 12.83
C PHE A 49 -4.56 -0.17 14.25
N SER A 50 -5.71 0.49 14.46
CA SER A 50 -6.31 0.68 15.80
C SER A 50 -6.61 -0.60 16.57
N PRO A 51 -7.14 -1.68 15.97
CA PRO A 51 -7.38 -2.94 16.69
C PRO A 51 -6.10 -3.61 17.18
N PHE A 52 -4.94 -3.21 16.65
CA PHE A 52 -3.64 -3.87 16.83
C PHE A 52 -2.65 -3.02 17.64
N ALA A 53 -3.01 -1.77 17.98
CA ALA A 53 -2.18 -0.86 18.75
C ALA A 53 -2.33 -1.06 20.27
N ASP A 54 -3.46 -1.64 20.72
CA ASP A 54 -3.75 -1.98 22.11
C ASP A 54 -3.60 -3.49 22.38
N ASP A 55 -3.42 -4.27 21.32
CA ASP A 55 -3.10 -5.68 21.36
C ASP A 55 -1.57 -5.82 21.27
N THR A 56 -1.03 -6.72 22.06
CA THR A 56 0.39 -7.12 22.08
C THR A 56 0.96 -7.61 20.73
N SER A 57 0.19 -7.54 19.64
CA SER A 57 0.48 -8.11 18.33
C SER A 57 1.22 -7.19 17.36
N THR A 58 1.04 -5.85 17.40
CA THR A 58 1.78 -4.92 16.52
C THR A 58 2.18 -3.63 17.24
N PRO A 59 3.46 -3.46 17.64
CA PRO A 59 3.95 -2.21 18.23
C PRO A 59 3.72 -0.99 17.31
N ARG A 60 3.48 0.18 17.91
CA ARG A 60 3.28 1.44 17.16
C ARG A 60 4.44 1.73 16.20
N GLU A 61 5.66 1.38 16.58
CA GLU A 61 6.87 1.49 15.77
C GLU A 61 6.77 0.65 14.48
N VAL A 62 6.22 -0.56 14.57
CA VAL A 62 5.98 -1.43 13.41
C VAL A 62 4.95 -0.80 12.48
N CYS A 63 3.87 -0.22 13.02
CA CYS A 63 2.88 0.51 12.22
C CYS A 63 3.53 1.66 11.43
N TYR A 64 4.41 2.45 12.06
CA TYR A 64 5.10 3.54 11.38
C TYR A 64 6.04 3.07 10.28
N GLU A 65 6.82 2.00 10.52
CA GLU A 65 7.70 1.46 9.48
C GLU A 65 6.91 0.83 8.32
N LYS A 66 5.76 0.21 8.59
CA LYS A 66 4.82 -0.24 7.53
C LYS A 66 4.28 0.93 6.70
N ILE A 67 3.87 2.04 7.34
CA ILE A 67 3.42 3.25 6.64
C ILE A 67 4.55 3.82 5.77
N LYS A 68 5.78 3.84 6.27
CA LYS A 68 6.96 4.29 5.53
C LYS A 68 7.25 3.41 4.33
N ALA A 69 7.18 2.07 4.50
CA ALA A 69 7.31 1.12 3.41
C ALA A 69 6.23 1.35 2.33
N ARG A 70 4.97 1.61 2.73
CA ARG A 70 3.89 1.96 1.80
C ARG A 70 4.22 3.20 0.96
N ILE A 71 4.68 4.27 1.61
CA ILE A 71 5.01 5.54 0.93
C ILE A 71 6.15 5.32 -0.07
N GLN A 72 7.22 4.65 0.37
CA GLN A 72 8.40 4.39 -0.47
C GLN A 72 8.06 3.49 -1.65
N GLY A 73 7.37 2.37 -1.42
CA GLY A 73 6.97 1.45 -2.48
C GLY A 73 5.98 2.05 -3.47
N THR A 74 5.03 2.86 -2.99
CA THR A 74 4.11 3.62 -3.87
C THR A 74 4.90 4.59 -4.76
N LYS A 75 5.92 5.27 -4.20
CA LYS A 75 6.78 6.17 -4.97
C LYS A 75 7.59 5.43 -6.04
N MET A 76 8.12 4.25 -5.73
CA MET A 76 8.82 3.41 -6.71
C MET A 76 7.88 2.97 -7.84
N ALA A 77 6.65 2.56 -7.51
CA ALA A 77 5.67 2.17 -8.52
C ALA A 77 5.28 3.35 -9.41
N GLU A 78 5.07 4.54 -8.83
CA GLU A 78 4.82 5.77 -9.57
C GLU A 78 5.94 6.07 -10.58
N GLN A 79 7.21 5.97 -10.17
CA GLN A 79 8.35 6.21 -11.05
C GLN A 79 8.37 5.27 -12.26
N ILE A 80 8.11 3.98 -12.04
CA ILE A 80 8.07 2.98 -13.11
C ILE A 80 6.89 3.25 -14.04
N LEU A 81 5.69 3.45 -13.48
CA LEU A 81 4.49 3.68 -14.27
C LEU A 81 4.63 4.94 -15.12
N ASN A 82 5.18 6.02 -14.58
CA ASN A 82 5.43 7.26 -15.33
C ASN A 82 6.54 7.13 -16.38
N ALA A 83 7.52 6.23 -16.20
CA ALA A 83 8.57 6.01 -17.20
C ALA A 83 8.07 5.25 -18.45
N HIS A 84 6.89 4.62 -18.37
CA HIS A 84 6.26 3.90 -19.47
C HIS A 84 5.19 4.72 -20.22
N TYR A 85 5.06 6.03 -19.92
CA TYR A 85 4.18 6.98 -20.61
C TYR A 85 4.96 8.08 -21.32
#